data_AF-A0A821Y7Y3-F1
#
_entry.id   AF-A0A821Y7Y3-F1
#
_cell.length_a   1.000
_cell.length_b   1.000
_cell.length_c   1.000
_cell.angle_alpha   90.00
_cell.angle_beta   90.00
_cell.angle_gamma   90.00
#
_symmetry.space_group_name_H-M   'P 1'
#
loop_
_entity.id
_entity.type
_entity.pdbx_description
1 polymer ?
#
loop_
_entity_poly.entity_id
_entity_poly.type
_entity_poly.pdbx_seq_one_letter_code
_entity_poly.pdbx_strand_id
1 'polypeptide(L)'
;MKAVEVAQYESDTSDEEISEEQSVRNENKGVHRKKKTKFWIKEATFNNAGEAEASIKNEWSKHYTNYTEDGRRVYYRCRKVKRRGPQCSSSVSLLYHADSDKVTMYRTEADHDHNDNEVHGIANDVKQCIEELYNDGIKKPKLIIRALQSRQLKVPTYAQLNNYLGYYKRKKYGSHTISLGELDQWCQDNSNGFPILVVDTTDLNKAFHPLGLAICSNEKAEDFEFIFNALQIGMEKIKKNLLKPKALVCDAADSIKNGFRSVFGNSFDQIMCWSHMKRKIENRIRQVNDRDIAKEIVEDIKMLQLCNSSSLFELATTLFMQKWKYNTKEKNQSVSDFLEYFDDEWLKSNPDWYEGIRLYTPSTNTAFLTISSNIVCNWSIDRDPLSANPKQFATEPTITSDLWTRSYQWAKSNKNIICIPNDSAKIYYIPARDLRSFTQTDLNRYRK
;
A
#
# COMPACT_ATOMS: atom_id res chain seq x y z
N MET A 1 45.93 -45.49 -12.40
CA MET A 1 44.52 -45.35 -12.82
C MET A 1 43.67 -45.34 -11.56
N LYS A 2 43.10 -44.19 -11.18
CA LYS A 2 42.15 -44.11 -10.04
C LYS A 2 40.77 -44.46 -10.57
N ALA A 3 40.12 -45.45 -9.96
CA ALA A 3 38.75 -45.85 -10.29
C ALA A 3 37.79 -44.67 -10.04
N VAL A 4 37.08 -44.25 -11.08
CA VAL A 4 36.02 -43.24 -10.98
C VAL A 4 34.76 -43.98 -10.52
N GLU A 5 34.25 -43.65 -9.33
CA GLU A 5 32.95 -44.12 -8.87
C GLU A 5 31.85 -43.46 -9.68
N VAL A 6 31.21 -44.24 -10.55
CA VAL A 6 30.04 -43.83 -11.34
C VAL A 6 28.79 -44.35 -10.64
N ALA A 7 27.97 -43.46 -10.11
CA ALA A 7 26.68 -43.81 -9.53
C ALA A 7 25.56 -43.59 -10.55
N GLN A 8 24.85 -44.66 -10.91
CA GLN A 8 23.69 -44.62 -11.79
C GLN A 8 22.43 -44.48 -10.91
N TYR A 9 21.70 -43.37 -11.05
CA TYR A 9 20.47 -43.14 -10.27
C TYR A 9 19.31 -42.80 -11.22
N GLU A 10 18.25 -43.61 -11.17
CA GLU A 10 16.97 -43.35 -11.83
C GLU A 10 16.04 -42.63 -10.83
N SER A 11 15.51 -41.47 -11.23
CA SER A 11 14.56 -40.73 -10.39
C SER A 11 13.12 -41.15 -10.73
N ASP A 12 12.56 -42.05 -9.93
CA ASP A 12 11.13 -42.33 -9.94
C ASP A 12 10.38 -41.32 -9.07
N THR A 13 9.41 -40.63 -9.66
CA THR A 13 8.42 -39.84 -8.93
C THR A 13 7.07 -40.09 -9.61
N SER A 14 6.35 -41.09 -9.12
CA SER A 14 4.93 -41.31 -9.35
C SER A 14 4.17 -40.68 -8.18
N ASP A 15 3.42 -39.60 -8.43
CA ASP A 15 2.39 -39.12 -7.52
C ASP A 15 1.07 -39.14 -8.31
N GLU A 16 0.32 -40.24 -8.14
CA GLU A 16 -1.12 -40.28 -8.43
C GLU A 16 -1.85 -39.76 -7.18
N GLU A 17 -2.49 -38.59 -7.29
CA GLU A 17 -3.63 -38.25 -6.43
C GLU A 17 -4.85 -37.96 -7.30
N ILE A 18 -5.90 -38.72 -7.00
CA ILE A 18 -7.22 -38.70 -7.61
C ILE A 18 -8.00 -37.50 -7.03
N SER A 19 -8.54 -36.65 -7.90
CA SER A 19 -9.71 -35.83 -7.56
C SER A 19 -10.64 -35.78 -8.77
N GLU A 20 -11.79 -36.44 -8.64
CA GLU A 20 -12.91 -36.36 -9.57
C GLU A 20 -13.57 -34.98 -9.47
N GLU A 21 -13.57 -34.23 -10.58
CA GLU A 21 -14.68 -33.33 -10.93
C GLU A 21 -14.64 -33.05 -12.45
N GLN A 22 -15.70 -33.49 -13.14
CA GLN A 22 -15.84 -33.39 -14.59
C GLN A 22 -16.24 -31.97 -15.02
N SER A 23 -15.48 -31.34 -15.91
CA SER A 23 -16.08 -30.58 -17.03
C SER A 23 -15.10 -30.34 -18.20
N VAL A 24 -15.36 -31.07 -19.29
CA VAL A 24 -15.32 -30.71 -20.73
C VAL A 24 -14.12 -29.91 -21.32
N ARG A 25 -13.44 -30.61 -22.26
CA ARG A 25 -12.67 -30.15 -23.46
C ARG A 25 -11.31 -29.46 -23.28
N ASN A 26 -10.25 -30.17 -23.66
CA ASN A 26 -9.73 -30.14 -25.04
C ASN A 26 -8.63 -31.20 -25.24
N GLU A 27 -8.80 -32.04 -26.25
CA GLU A 27 -7.78 -33.00 -26.69
C GLU A 27 -6.62 -32.26 -27.37
N ASN A 28 -5.50 -32.18 -26.66
CA ASN A 28 -4.17 -32.07 -27.28
C ASN A 28 -3.20 -32.86 -26.41
N LYS A 29 -3.09 -34.16 -26.69
CA LYS A 29 -2.10 -35.04 -26.07
C LYS A 29 -0.71 -34.57 -26.51
N GLY A 30 -0.08 -33.73 -25.69
CA GLY A 30 1.34 -33.45 -25.80
C GLY A 30 2.13 -34.74 -25.57
N VAL A 31 2.92 -35.14 -26.56
CA VAL A 31 3.89 -36.24 -26.42
C VAL A 31 4.78 -35.92 -25.23
N HIS A 32 4.68 -36.69 -24.14
CA HIS A 32 5.58 -36.57 -23.01
C HIS A 32 7.02 -36.81 -23.51
N ARG A 33 7.83 -35.75 -23.49
CA ARG A 33 9.27 -35.83 -23.77
C ARG A 33 9.89 -36.77 -22.73
N LYS A 34 10.44 -37.92 -23.17
CA LYS A 34 11.23 -38.82 -22.30
C LYS A 34 12.25 -37.98 -21.52
N LYS A 35 12.23 -38.05 -20.17
CA LYS A 35 13.27 -37.45 -19.32
C LYS A 35 14.61 -38.07 -19.75
N LYS A 36 15.56 -37.25 -20.18
CA LYS A 36 16.93 -37.71 -20.42
C LYS A 36 17.57 -38.03 -19.08
N THR A 37 18.02 -39.27 -18.89
CA THR A 37 18.79 -39.70 -17.71
C THR A 37 20.10 -38.90 -17.67
N LYS A 38 20.40 -38.27 -16.54
CA LYS A 38 21.64 -37.51 -16.35
C LYS A 38 22.66 -38.37 -15.61
N PHE A 39 23.85 -38.51 -16.17
CA PHE A 39 24.98 -39.16 -15.51
C PHE A 39 25.71 -38.14 -14.64
N TRP A 40 25.97 -38.51 -13.39
CA TRP A 40 26.57 -37.63 -12.38
C TRP A 40 27.93 -38.19 -11.95
N ILE A 41 28.99 -37.39 -12.10
CA ILE A 41 30.35 -37.75 -11.72
C ILE A 41 30.70 -36.98 -10.44
N LYS A 42 31.22 -37.71 -9.45
CA LYS A 42 31.76 -37.11 -8.22
C LYS A 42 33.04 -36.34 -8.56
N GLU A 43 33.05 -35.05 -8.26
CA GLU A 43 34.16 -34.17 -8.60
C GLU A 43 35.02 -33.83 -7.37
N ALA A 44 34.39 -33.44 -6.27
CA ALA A 44 35.09 -33.04 -5.05
C ALA A 44 34.24 -33.27 -3.80
N THR A 45 34.91 -33.41 -2.64
CA THR A 45 34.26 -33.40 -1.32
C THR A 45 34.88 -32.27 -0.50
N PHE A 46 34.04 -31.39 0.01
CA PHE A 46 34.40 -30.24 0.85
C PHE A 46 34.13 -30.57 2.31
N ASN A 47 34.85 -29.91 3.22
CA ASN A 47 34.71 -30.14 4.66
C ASN A 47 33.51 -29.42 5.27
N ASN A 48 32.98 -28.40 4.60
CA ASN A 48 31.83 -27.63 5.05
C ASN A 48 31.02 -27.06 3.88
N ALA A 49 29.80 -26.63 4.18
CA ALA A 49 28.87 -26.02 3.23
C ALA A 49 29.40 -24.72 2.58
N GLY A 50 30.10 -23.89 3.35
CA GLY A 50 30.57 -22.58 2.90
C GLY A 50 31.56 -22.67 1.74
N GLU A 51 32.51 -23.61 1.84
CA GLU A 51 33.49 -23.89 0.78
C GLU A 51 32.82 -24.43 -0.49
N ALA A 52 31.89 -25.38 -0.32
CA ALA A 52 31.16 -25.95 -1.44
C ALA A 52 30.32 -24.89 -2.18
N GLU A 53 29.58 -24.05 -1.46
CA GLU A 53 28.76 -22.99 -2.07
C GLU A 53 29.62 -21.89 -2.71
N ALA A 54 30.75 -21.52 -2.11
CA ALA A 54 31.68 -20.56 -2.69
C ALA A 54 32.22 -21.02 -4.06
N SER A 55 32.49 -22.33 -4.20
CA SER A 55 33.02 -22.91 -5.45
C SER A 55 32.07 -22.80 -6.66
N ILE A 56 30.76 -22.63 -6.43
CA ILE A 56 29.74 -22.62 -7.50
C ILE A 56 28.98 -21.29 -7.63
N LYS A 57 29.16 -20.34 -6.69
CA LYS A 57 28.36 -19.12 -6.52
C LYS A 57 28.21 -18.25 -7.77
N ASN A 58 29.23 -18.20 -8.63
CA ASN A 58 29.27 -17.26 -9.76
C ASN A 58 28.56 -17.80 -11.01
N GLU A 59 28.67 -19.11 -11.25
CA GLU A 59 28.22 -19.75 -12.49
C GLU A 59 26.87 -20.44 -12.37
N TRP A 60 26.46 -20.77 -11.14
CA TRP A 60 25.35 -21.67 -10.86
C TRP A 60 24.24 -21.00 -10.04
N SER A 61 22.99 -21.40 -10.30
CA SER A 61 21.81 -20.93 -9.56
C SER A 61 20.96 -22.12 -9.12
N LYS A 62 20.42 -22.05 -7.90
CA LYS A 62 19.62 -23.13 -7.31
C LYS A 62 18.40 -23.46 -8.18
N HIS A 63 18.22 -24.74 -8.48
CA HIS A 63 17.11 -25.23 -9.29
C HIS A 63 16.03 -25.87 -8.40
N TYR A 64 16.36 -26.98 -7.74
CA TYR A 64 15.49 -27.70 -6.81
C TYR A 64 16.31 -28.46 -5.77
N THR A 65 15.65 -29.08 -4.79
CA THR A 65 16.28 -29.79 -3.69
C THR A 65 15.53 -31.07 -3.42
N ASN A 66 16.27 -32.17 -3.24
CA ASN A 66 15.75 -33.46 -2.82
C ASN A 66 16.33 -33.82 -1.46
N TYR A 67 15.59 -34.59 -0.69
CA TYR A 67 16.04 -35.18 0.57
C TYR A 67 16.10 -36.68 0.37
N THR A 68 17.25 -37.26 0.65
CA THR A 68 17.53 -38.70 0.56
C THR A 68 18.03 -39.19 1.91
N GLU A 69 18.09 -40.50 2.11
CA GLU A 69 18.68 -41.10 3.33
C GLU A 69 20.14 -40.64 3.52
N ASP A 70 20.88 -40.46 2.43
CA ASP A 70 22.25 -39.91 2.43
C ASP A 70 22.32 -38.41 2.79
N GLY A 71 21.18 -37.72 2.93
CA GLY A 71 21.10 -36.31 3.30
C GLY A 71 20.44 -35.41 2.26
N ARG A 72 20.73 -34.09 2.32
CA ARG A 72 20.08 -33.09 1.48
C ARG A 72 20.84 -32.91 0.17
N ARG A 73 20.24 -33.21 -0.98
CA ARG A 73 20.84 -32.97 -2.30
C ARG A 73 20.25 -31.73 -2.98
N VAL A 74 21.09 -30.74 -3.26
CA VAL A 74 20.69 -29.49 -3.92
C VAL A 74 21.20 -29.48 -5.36
N TYR A 75 20.30 -29.30 -6.32
CA TYR A 75 20.62 -29.24 -7.74
C TYR A 75 20.70 -27.80 -8.23
N TYR A 76 21.71 -27.52 -9.05
CA TYR A 76 21.98 -26.21 -9.60
C TYR A 76 21.97 -26.26 -11.14
N ARG A 77 21.54 -25.15 -11.74
CA ARG A 77 21.57 -24.93 -13.19
C ARG A 77 22.49 -23.77 -13.54
N CYS A 78 22.96 -23.75 -14.78
CA CYS A 78 23.75 -22.65 -15.30
C CYS A 78 22.97 -21.33 -15.19
N ARG A 79 23.63 -20.28 -14.70
CA ARG A 79 23.04 -18.95 -14.51
C ARG A 79 22.90 -18.14 -15.80
N LYS A 80 23.64 -18.51 -16.85
CA LYS A 80 23.67 -17.82 -18.15
C LYS A 80 22.45 -18.10 -19.03
N VAL A 81 21.64 -19.11 -18.70
CA VAL A 81 20.38 -19.43 -19.40
C VAL A 81 19.16 -18.98 -18.60
N LYS A 82 18.07 -18.61 -19.30
CA LYS A 82 16.81 -18.17 -18.67
C LYS A 82 16.18 -19.32 -17.87
N ARG A 83 15.55 -18.98 -16.73
CA ARG A 83 14.82 -19.93 -15.85
C ARG A 83 13.68 -20.67 -16.55
N ARG A 84 13.07 -20.06 -17.57
CA ARG A 84 11.99 -20.64 -18.38
C ARG A 84 12.46 -20.70 -19.83
N GLY A 85 12.62 -21.90 -20.37
CA GLY A 85 13.15 -22.16 -21.72
C GLY A 85 14.09 -23.37 -21.77
N PRO A 86 14.68 -23.69 -22.94
CA PRO A 86 15.71 -24.72 -23.07
C PRO A 86 16.83 -24.48 -22.05
N GLN A 87 17.09 -25.48 -21.21
CA GLN A 87 18.13 -25.39 -20.18
C GLN A 87 19.46 -25.88 -20.73
N CYS A 88 20.54 -25.31 -20.21
CA CYS A 88 21.89 -25.78 -20.48
C CYS A 88 22.02 -27.25 -20.05
N SER A 89 22.72 -28.04 -20.87
CA SER A 89 22.92 -29.47 -20.61
C SER A 89 23.80 -29.72 -19.37
N SER A 90 24.71 -28.80 -19.06
CA SER A 90 25.57 -28.87 -17.87
C SER A 90 24.80 -28.59 -16.56
N SER A 91 25.05 -29.37 -15.51
CA SER A 91 24.43 -29.24 -14.19
C SER A 91 25.38 -29.64 -13.06
N VAL A 92 25.22 -29.01 -11.90
CA VAL A 92 25.95 -29.32 -10.66
C VAL A 92 24.96 -29.77 -9.58
N SER A 93 25.33 -30.72 -8.74
CA SER A 93 24.61 -31.02 -7.50
C SER A 93 25.55 -31.06 -6.31
N LEU A 94 25.08 -30.56 -5.16
CA LEU A 94 25.75 -30.66 -3.87
C LEU A 94 24.94 -31.58 -2.97
N LEU A 95 25.56 -32.67 -2.50
CA LEU A 95 25.02 -33.55 -1.47
C LEU A 95 25.60 -33.14 -0.12
N TYR A 96 24.73 -32.67 0.78
CA TYR A 96 25.02 -32.42 2.18
C TYR A 96 24.74 -33.71 2.95
N HIS A 97 25.78 -34.36 3.47
CA HIS A 97 25.64 -35.67 4.12
C HIS A 97 24.88 -35.55 5.43
N ALA A 98 24.04 -36.53 5.75
CA ALA A 98 23.24 -36.52 6.98
C ALA A 98 24.07 -36.77 8.25
N ASP A 99 25.21 -37.46 8.09
CA ASP A 99 26.07 -37.96 9.17
C ASP A 99 27.33 -37.10 9.40
N SER A 100 27.55 -36.07 8.58
CA SER A 100 28.74 -35.23 8.64
C SER A 100 28.54 -33.86 8.01
N ASP A 101 29.37 -32.89 8.39
CA ASP A 101 29.38 -31.55 7.78
C ASP A 101 29.99 -31.52 6.37
N LYS A 102 30.39 -32.68 5.84
CA LYS A 102 30.98 -32.80 4.52
C LYS A 102 29.94 -32.55 3.44
N VAL A 103 30.40 -31.98 2.32
CA VAL A 103 29.55 -31.75 1.15
C VAL A 103 30.23 -32.32 -0.09
N THR A 104 29.58 -33.27 -0.76
CA THR A 104 30.10 -33.84 -2.02
C THR A 104 29.46 -33.16 -3.22
N MET A 105 30.30 -32.68 -4.13
CA MET A 105 29.89 -32.09 -5.40
C MET A 105 29.91 -33.12 -6.53
N TYR A 106 28.86 -33.10 -7.33
CA TYR A 106 28.73 -33.89 -8.55
C TYR A 106 28.46 -32.99 -9.75
N ARG A 107 29.06 -33.30 -10.90
CA ARG A 107 28.80 -32.65 -12.18
C ARG A 107 28.31 -33.64 -13.22
N THR A 108 27.53 -33.13 -14.16
CA THR A 108 27.22 -33.87 -15.39
C THR A 108 28.38 -33.80 -16.37
N GLU A 109 28.56 -34.82 -17.20
CA GLU A 109 29.58 -34.82 -18.28
C GLU A 109 29.36 -33.76 -19.37
N ALA A 110 28.15 -33.22 -19.49
CA ALA A 110 27.83 -32.27 -20.55
C ALA A 110 28.50 -30.90 -20.31
N ASP A 111 29.17 -30.40 -21.35
CA ASP A 111 29.68 -29.04 -21.43
C ASP A 111 28.55 -28.01 -21.58
N HIS A 112 28.90 -26.74 -21.36
CA HIS A 112 28.00 -25.62 -21.60
C HIS A 112 27.67 -25.49 -23.10
N ASP A 113 26.40 -25.58 -23.45
CA ASP A 113 25.85 -25.54 -24.80
C ASP A 113 25.16 -24.20 -25.15
N HIS A 114 25.66 -23.09 -24.58
CA HIS A 114 25.16 -21.73 -24.82
C HIS A 114 26.30 -20.75 -25.12
N ASN A 115 26.02 -19.69 -25.90
CA ASN A 115 27.02 -18.69 -26.30
C ASN A 115 27.17 -17.56 -25.26
N ASP A 116 28.40 -17.24 -24.87
CA ASP A 116 28.75 -16.37 -23.74
C ASP A 116 28.62 -14.83 -23.98
N ASN A 117 28.20 -14.39 -25.16
CA ASN A 117 28.46 -13.01 -25.64
C ASN A 117 27.29 -12.01 -25.62
N GLU A 118 26.15 -12.31 -25.01
CA GLU A 118 25.11 -11.28 -24.85
C GLU A 118 25.32 -10.44 -23.58
N VAL A 119 25.98 -9.29 -23.71
CA VAL A 119 26.00 -8.26 -22.66
C VAL A 119 24.56 -7.81 -22.39
N HIS A 120 23.97 -8.32 -21.32
CA HIS A 120 22.60 -8.01 -20.94
C HIS A 120 22.52 -6.65 -20.22
N GLY A 121 21.80 -5.68 -20.81
CA GLY A 121 21.50 -4.40 -20.16
C GLY A 121 21.49 -3.19 -21.09
N ILE A 122 21.23 -2.00 -20.52
CA ILE A 122 21.44 -0.71 -21.19
C ILE A 122 22.88 -0.26 -20.93
N ALA A 123 23.57 0.20 -21.97
CA ALA A 123 24.93 0.72 -21.86
C ALA A 123 24.98 2.04 -21.05
N ASN A 124 26.10 2.33 -20.39
CA ASN A 124 26.18 3.43 -19.41
C ASN A 124 26.10 4.82 -20.05
N ASP A 125 26.61 4.98 -21.26
CA ASP A 125 26.45 6.16 -22.11
C ASP A 125 24.97 6.44 -22.43
N VAL A 126 24.22 5.38 -22.78
CA VAL A 126 22.79 5.46 -23.05
C VAL A 126 22.01 5.78 -21.76
N LYS A 127 22.43 5.24 -20.62
CA LYS A 127 21.85 5.58 -19.31
C LYS A 127 22.01 7.05 -18.98
N GLN A 128 23.22 7.60 -19.10
CA GLN A 128 23.48 9.03 -18.86
C GLN A 128 22.60 9.91 -19.75
N CYS A 129 22.53 9.59 -21.05
CA CYS A 129 21.67 10.31 -21.97
C CYS A 129 20.16 10.20 -21.61
N ILE A 130 19.70 9.05 -21.12
CA ILE A 130 18.31 8.89 -20.63
C ILE A 130 18.07 9.78 -19.41
N GLU A 131 19.03 9.86 -18.49
CA GLU A 131 18.92 10.68 -17.28
C GLU A 131 18.89 12.17 -17.60
N GLU A 132 19.74 12.64 -18.50
CA GLU A 132 19.74 14.00 -19.04
C GLU A 132 18.37 14.33 -19.67
N LEU A 133 17.93 13.55 -20.65
CA LEU A 133 16.63 13.75 -21.32
C LEU A 133 15.46 13.76 -20.31
N TYR A 134 15.54 12.93 -19.28
CA TYR A 134 14.54 12.87 -18.23
C TYR A 134 14.55 14.13 -17.35
N ASN A 135 15.74 14.64 -17.01
CA ASN A 135 15.93 15.86 -16.24
C ASN A 135 15.52 17.11 -17.04
N ASP A 136 15.71 17.09 -18.37
CA ASP A 136 15.28 18.11 -19.33
C ASP A 136 13.76 18.07 -19.61
N GLY A 137 13.00 17.23 -18.89
CA GLY A 137 11.54 17.17 -18.95
C GLY A 137 10.95 16.18 -19.97
N ILE A 138 11.78 15.49 -20.77
CA ILE A 138 11.34 14.46 -21.71
C ILE A 138 11.15 13.14 -20.96
N LYS A 139 10.01 12.99 -20.27
CA LYS A 139 9.74 11.86 -19.37
C LYS A 139 9.04 10.66 -20.01
N LYS A 140 8.45 10.82 -21.20
CA LYS A 140 7.70 9.75 -21.87
C LYS A 140 8.66 8.77 -22.55
N PRO A 141 8.57 7.44 -22.30
CA PRO A 141 9.48 6.45 -22.87
C PRO A 141 9.57 6.50 -24.40
N LYS A 142 8.44 6.69 -25.09
CA LYS A 142 8.41 6.83 -26.56
C LYS A 142 9.15 8.07 -27.07
N LEU A 143 9.16 9.16 -26.31
CA LEU A 143 9.87 10.39 -26.68
C LEU A 143 11.37 10.26 -26.39
N ILE A 144 11.74 9.62 -25.28
CA ILE A 144 13.14 9.29 -24.97
C ILE A 144 13.72 8.38 -26.05
N ILE A 145 12.98 7.36 -26.52
CA ILE A 145 13.41 6.51 -27.62
C ILE A 145 13.65 7.32 -28.90
N ARG A 146 12.76 8.24 -29.25
CA ARG A 146 12.93 9.11 -30.42
C ARG A 146 14.15 10.02 -30.28
N ALA A 147 14.40 10.55 -29.09
CA ALA A 147 15.56 11.38 -28.80
C ALA A 147 16.87 10.57 -28.89
N LEU A 148 16.90 9.35 -28.35
CA LEU A 148 18.04 8.43 -28.48
C LEU A 148 18.32 8.06 -29.95
N GLN A 149 17.27 7.84 -30.75
CA GLN A 149 17.39 7.61 -32.19
C GLN A 149 17.99 8.82 -32.92
N SER A 150 17.54 10.04 -32.58
CA SER A 150 18.08 11.27 -33.16
C SER A 150 19.56 11.52 -32.81
N ARG A 151 20.01 11.01 -31.65
CA ARG A 151 21.40 11.07 -31.19
C ARG A 151 22.27 9.91 -31.69
N GLN A 152 21.75 9.05 -32.58
CA GLN A 152 22.45 7.88 -33.14
C GLN A 152 22.97 6.89 -32.08
N LEU A 153 22.36 6.85 -30.89
CA LEU A 153 22.72 5.92 -29.82
C LEU A 153 21.99 4.59 -29.95
N LYS A 154 22.58 3.53 -29.40
CA LYS A 154 21.96 2.19 -29.37
C LYS A 154 20.65 2.23 -28.57
N VAL A 155 19.53 2.05 -29.26
CA VAL A 155 18.20 2.18 -28.67
C VAL A 155 17.89 0.96 -27.79
N PRO A 156 17.61 1.14 -26.49
CA PRO A 156 17.17 0.05 -25.63
C PRO A 156 15.74 -0.36 -25.99
N THR A 157 15.37 -1.61 -25.71
CA THR A 157 13.98 -2.04 -25.87
C THR A 157 13.05 -1.25 -24.95
N TYR A 158 11.79 -1.12 -25.34
CA TYR A 158 10.78 -0.41 -24.54
C TYR A 158 10.69 -0.94 -23.10
N ALA A 159 10.81 -2.26 -22.92
CA ALA A 159 10.82 -2.90 -21.61
C ALA A 159 12.07 -2.54 -20.79
N GLN A 160 13.26 -2.57 -21.40
CA GLN A 160 14.50 -2.16 -20.74
C GLN A 160 14.43 -0.69 -20.30
N LEU A 161 13.92 0.19 -21.16
CA LEU A 161 13.76 1.61 -20.84
C LEU A 161 12.78 1.82 -19.69
N ASN A 162 11.62 1.15 -19.69
CA ASN A 162 10.67 1.26 -18.59
C ASN A 162 11.23 0.74 -17.27
N ASN A 163 11.95 -0.39 -17.31
CA ASN A 163 12.60 -0.94 -16.13
C ASN A 163 13.68 0.03 -15.59
N TYR A 164 14.46 0.63 -16.49
CA TYR A 164 15.48 1.61 -16.12
C TYR A 164 14.88 2.88 -15.54
N LEU A 165 13.84 3.43 -16.18
CA LEU A 165 13.12 4.60 -15.68
C LEU A 165 12.45 4.31 -14.32
N GLY A 166 11.93 3.10 -14.12
CA GLY A 166 11.40 2.67 -12.83
C GLY A 166 12.48 2.64 -11.75
N TYR A 167 13.67 2.11 -12.06
CA TYR A 167 14.83 2.15 -11.16
C TYR A 167 15.29 3.59 -10.88
N TYR A 168 15.46 4.41 -11.92
CA TYR A 168 15.91 5.80 -11.80
C TYR A 168 14.92 6.63 -10.98
N LYS A 169 13.61 6.46 -11.19
CA LYS A 169 12.58 7.10 -10.36
C LYS A 169 12.66 6.67 -8.90
N ARG A 170 12.88 5.39 -8.61
CA ARG A 170 13.06 4.93 -7.22
C ARG A 170 14.30 5.51 -6.56
N LYS A 171 15.39 5.61 -7.30
CA LYS A 171 16.64 6.22 -6.82
C LYS A 171 16.48 7.73 -6.58
N LYS A 172 15.71 8.41 -7.43
CA LYS A 172 15.52 9.87 -7.39
C LYS A 172 14.40 10.33 -6.44
N TYR A 173 13.31 9.56 -6.33
CA TYR A 173 12.08 9.95 -5.62
C TYR A 173 11.70 8.99 -4.48
N GLY A 174 12.49 7.95 -4.22
CA GLY A 174 12.18 6.95 -3.19
C GLY A 174 11.23 5.86 -3.66
N SER A 175 10.79 5.01 -2.72
CA SER A 175 9.88 3.91 -3.01
C SER A 175 8.52 4.40 -3.54
N HIS A 176 7.86 3.56 -4.35
CA HIS A 176 6.48 3.79 -4.80
C HIS A 176 5.45 3.45 -3.71
N THR A 177 5.93 2.88 -2.61
CA THR A 177 5.21 2.63 -1.37
C THR A 177 5.88 3.44 -0.27
N ILE A 178 5.14 4.36 0.32
CA ILE A 178 5.54 5.17 1.46
C ILE A 178 4.83 4.63 2.70
N SER A 179 5.56 4.48 3.81
CA SER A 179 4.98 4.10 5.09
C SER A 179 4.24 5.28 5.73
N LEU A 180 3.33 5.01 6.66
CA LEU A 180 2.54 6.04 7.35
C LEU A 180 3.43 7.08 8.05
N GLY A 181 4.57 6.66 8.60
CA GLY A 181 5.53 7.55 9.26
C GLY A 181 6.32 8.43 8.27
N GLU A 182 6.71 7.89 7.11
CA GLU A 182 7.38 8.66 6.06
C GLU A 182 6.44 9.70 5.43
N LEU A 183 5.14 9.41 5.42
CA LEU A 183 4.09 10.28 4.91
C LEU A 183 3.76 11.44 5.87
N ASP A 184 3.71 11.17 7.18
CA ASP A 184 3.53 12.18 8.23
C ASP A 184 4.71 13.17 8.23
N GLN A 185 5.94 12.65 8.16
CA GLN A 185 7.15 13.47 8.04
C GLN A 185 7.10 14.37 6.79
N TRP A 186 6.69 13.83 5.65
CA TRP A 186 6.58 14.62 4.42
C TRP A 186 5.53 15.75 4.52
N CYS A 187 4.37 15.50 5.15
CA CYS A 187 3.37 16.55 5.38
C CYS A 187 3.93 17.67 6.27
N GLN A 188 4.67 17.33 7.32
CA GLN A 188 5.33 18.31 8.18
C GLN A 188 6.37 19.13 7.41
N ASP A 189 7.11 18.49 6.50
CA ASP A 189 8.15 19.14 5.71
C ASP A 189 7.57 20.05 4.60
N ASN A 190 6.33 19.82 4.14
CA ASN A 190 5.74 20.47 2.96
C ASN A 190 4.55 21.39 3.25
N SER A 191 4.03 21.41 4.48
CA SER A 191 2.91 22.28 4.83
C SER A 191 3.29 23.76 5.00
N ASN A 192 4.58 24.11 4.89
CA ASN A 192 5.11 25.44 5.24
C ASN A 192 4.65 25.93 6.64
N GLY A 193 4.33 25.00 7.55
CA GLY A 193 3.81 25.28 8.88
C GLY A 193 2.28 25.44 8.98
N PHE A 194 1.52 25.23 7.89
CA PHE A 194 0.06 25.30 7.91
C PHE A 194 -0.60 23.97 8.31
N PRO A 195 -1.59 23.97 9.21
CA PRO A 195 -2.31 22.75 9.58
C PRO A 195 -3.16 22.20 8.44
N ILE A 196 -3.21 20.87 8.35
CA ILE A 196 -4.07 20.14 7.41
C ILE A 196 -5.21 19.51 8.21
N LEU A 197 -6.42 20.01 7.98
CA LEU A 197 -7.63 19.48 8.58
C LEU A 197 -8.25 18.41 7.69
N VAL A 198 -8.74 17.37 8.34
CA VAL A 198 -9.24 16.16 7.73
C VAL A 198 -10.60 15.85 8.32
N VAL A 199 -11.59 15.60 7.46
CA VAL A 199 -12.90 15.10 7.90
C VAL A 199 -13.32 13.90 7.08
N ASP A 200 -13.91 12.96 7.78
CA ASP A 200 -14.28 11.65 7.26
C ASP A 200 -15.42 11.04 8.04
N THR A 201 -15.88 9.89 7.57
CA THR A 201 -16.91 9.10 8.21
C THR A 201 -16.62 7.62 8.04
N THR A 202 -17.27 6.81 8.85
CA THR A 202 -17.24 5.35 8.73
C THR A 202 -18.65 4.82 8.53
N ASP A 203 -18.76 3.75 7.75
CA ASP A 203 -20.02 3.03 7.61
C ASP A 203 -20.18 1.91 8.66
N LEU A 204 -21.31 1.21 8.61
CA LEU A 204 -21.63 0.11 9.54
C LEU A 204 -20.68 -1.09 9.41
N ASN A 205 -19.96 -1.23 8.30
CA ASN A 205 -18.95 -2.26 8.10
C ASN A 205 -17.59 -1.82 8.66
N LYS A 206 -17.54 -0.70 9.38
CA LYS A 206 -16.30 -0.03 9.81
C LYS A 206 -15.39 0.33 8.63
N ALA A 207 -15.95 0.41 7.42
CA ALA A 207 -15.20 0.88 6.27
C ALA A 207 -15.13 2.39 6.30
N PHE A 208 -13.97 2.87 5.89
CA PHE A 208 -13.55 4.24 6.07
C PHE A 208 -13.81 5.07 4.81
N HIS A 209 -14.43 6.25 4.95
CA HIS A 209 -14.86 7.08 3.83
C HIS A 209 -14.36 8.53 3.97
N PRO A 210 -13.39 8.94 3.15
CA PRO A 210 -12.93 10.31 3.16
C PRO A 210 -14.01 11.29 2.69
N LEU A 211 -14.29 12.35 3.47
CA LEU A 211 -15.32 13.34 3.13
C LEU A 211 -14.74 14.70 2.71
N GLY A 212 -13.68 15.17 3.35
CA GLY A 212 -13.11 16.49 3.07
C GLY A 212 -11.71 16.70 3.62
N LEU A 213 -10.96 17.58 2.97
CA LEU A 213 -9.64 18.03 3.38
C LEU A 213 -9.57 19.55 3.22
N ALA A 214 -8.96 20.22 4.20
CA ALA A 214 -8.69 21.65 4.16
C ALA A 214 -7.26 21.92 4.60
N ILE A 215 -6.62 22.91 3.97
CA ILE A 215 -5.36 23.48 4.43
C ILE A 215 -5.75 24.79 5.09
N CYS A 216 -5.52 24.90 6.39
CA CYS A 216 -5.98 26.02 7.20
C CYS A 216 -4.79 26.85 7.67
N SER A 217 -5.06 28.11 8.04
CA SER A 217 -4.00 28.96 8.58
C SER A 217 -3.66 28.56 10.02
N ASN A 218 -4.64 28.04 10.76
CA ASN A 218 -4.51 27.61 12.15
C ASN A 218 -5.45 26.42 12.43
N GLU A 219 -5.50 25.96 13.69
CA GLU A 219 -6.44 24.96 14.20
C GLU A 219 -7.42 25.61 15.18
N LYS A 220 -8.00 26.76 14.80
CA LYS A 220 -9.00 27.46 15.60
C LYS A 220 -10.41 27.00 15.25
N ALA A 221 -11.38 27.37 16.08
CA ALA A 221 -12.76 26.96 15.88
C ALA A 221 -13.32 27.37 14.51
N GLU A 222 -12.90 28.52 13.99
CA GLU A 222 -13.31 29.03 12.68
C GLU A 222 -12.77 28.16 11.53
N ASP A 223 -11.56 27.59 11.69
CA ASP A 223 -10.96 26.69 10.70
C ASP A 223 -11.71 25.35 10.63
N PHE A 224 -12.16 24.84 11.79
CA PHE A 224 -13.00 23.63 11.85
C PHE A 224 -14.42 23.89 11.34
N GLU A 225 -15.01 25.02 11.69
CA GLU A 225 -16.29 25.45 11.15
C GLU A 225 -16.26 25.55 9.62
N PHE A 226 -15.17 26.07 9.05
CA PHE A 226 -14.99 26.15 7.60
C PHE A 226 -15.10 24.78 6.92
N ILE A 227 -14.35 23.78 7.38
CA ILE A 227 -14.36 22.45 6.77
C ILE A 227 -15.72 21.75 6.97
N PHE A 228 -16.37 21.93 8.12
CA PHE A 228 -17.70 21.36 8.37
C PHE A 228 -18.81 22.03 7.54
N ASN A 229 -18.78 23.35 7.37
CA ASN A 229 -19.69 24.07 6.48
C ASN A 229 -19.49 23.65 5.02
N ALA A 230 -18.24 23.47 4.58
CA ALA A 230 -17.95 22.97 3.24
C ALA A 230 -18.60 21.60 2.97
N LEU A 231 -18.68 20.73 3.98
CA LEU A 231 -19.39 19.45 3.88
C LEU A 231 -20.89 19.63 3.70
N GLN A 232 -21.53 20.52 4.47
CA GLN A 232 -22.97 20.79 4.31
C GLN A 232 -23.28 21.34 2.91
N ILE A 233 -22.50 22.29 2.43
CA ILE A 233 -22.61 22.84 1.06
C ILE A 233 -22.45 21.72 0.01
N GLY A 234 -21.50 20.81 0.23
CA GLY A 234 -21.29 19.64 -0.62
C GLY A 234 -22.53 18.73 -0.68
N MET A 235 -23.16 18.48 0.47
CA MET A 235 -24.36 17.65 0.61
C MET A 235 -25.60 18.28 -0.05
N GLU A 236 -25.77 19.59 0.10
CA GLU A 236 -26.84 20.34 -0.58
C GLU A 236 -26.72 20.26 -2.10
N LYS A 237 -25.50 20.42 -2.63
CA LYS A 237 -25.24 20.37 -4.08
C LYS A 237 -25.59 19.02 -4.70
N ILE A 238 -25.41 17.93 -3.98
CA ILE A 238 -25.78 16.59 -4.44
C ILE A 238 -27.24 16.22 -4.13
N LYS A 239 -28.05 17.20 -3.71
CA LYS A 239 -29.47 17.06 -3.33
C LYS A 239 -29.71 15.94 -2.31
N LYS A 240 -28.74 15.70 -1.42
CA LYS A 240 -28.91 14.78 -0.29
C LYS A 240 -29.33 15.57 0.94
N ASN A 241 -29.89 14.85 1.91
CA ASN A 241 -30.20 15.43 3.20
C ASN A 241 -28.92 15.97 3.85
N LEU A 242 -29.05 17.12 4.52
CA LEU A 242 -27.98 17.70 5.33
C LEU A 242 -27.47 16.67 6.34
N LEU A 243 -26.16 16.69 6.57
CA LEU A 243 -25.55 15.84 7.57
C LEU A 243 -26.03 16.26 8.95
N LYS A 244 -26.46 15.27 9.73
CA LYS A 244 -26.78 15.40 11.15
C LYS A 244 -26.01 14.33 11.91
N PRO A 245 -24.67 14.46 12.01
CA PRO A 245 -23.86 13.44 12.63
C PRO A 245 -24.21 13.38 14.12
N LYS A 246 -24.35 12.16 14.64
CA LYS A 246 -24.68 11.94 16.04
C LYS A 246 -23.45 11.87 16.93
N ALA A 247 -22.29 11.54 16.36
CA ALA A 247 -21.02 11.37 17.06
C ALA A 247 -19.93 12.22 16.41
N LEU A 248 -19.01 12.74 17.22
CA LEU A 248 -17.75 13.34 16.78
C LEU A 248 -16.59 12.61 17.46
N VAL A 249 -15.74 11.95 16.68
CA VAL A 249 -14.51 11.31 17.18
C VAL A 249 -13.33 12.25 16.92
N CYS A 250 -12.72 12.81 17.98
CA CYS A 250 -11.65 13.80 17.87
C CYS A 250 -10.65 13.74 19.04
N ASP A 251 -9.63 14.60 19.06
CA ASP A 251 -8.53 14.61 20.05
C ASP A 251 -8.79 15.46 21.31
N ALA A 252 -10.07 15.70 21.61
CA ALA A 252 -10.59 16.53 22.70
C ALA A 252 -10.24 18.04 22.64
N ALA A 253 -9.67 18.54 21.54
CA ALA A 253 -9.46 19.97 21.38
C ALA A 253 -10.78 20.76 21.36
N ASP A 254 -10.87 21.81 22.18
CA ASP A 254 -12.05 22.68 22.26
C ASP A 254 -12.36 23.38 20.93
N SER A 255 -11.34 23.68 20.13
CA SER A 255 -11.50 24.31 18.81
C SER A 255 -12.35 23.43 17.88
N ILE A 256 -12.06 22.13 17.80
CA ILE A 256 -12.82 21.17 16.98
C ILE A 256 -14.25 21.09 17.47
N LYS A 257 -14.43 20.97 18.79
CA LYS A 257 -15.74 20.86 19.43
C LYS A 257 -16.60 22.09 19.15
N ASN A 258 -16.03 23.28 19.26
CA ASN A 258 -16.75 24.54 19.03
C ASN A 258 -17.10 24.73 17.55
N GLY A 259 -16.17 24.43 16.63
CA GLY A 259 -16.46 24.47 15.19
C GLY A 259 -17.50 23.42 14.75
N PHE A 260 -17.49 22.23 15.38
CA PHE A 260 -18.52 21.22 15.10
C PHE A 260 -19.89 21.66 15.62
N ARG A 261 -19.95 22.25 16.82
CA ARG A 261 -21.18 22.78 17.42
C ARG A 261 -21.80 23.90 16.60
N SER A 262 -20.99 24.81 16.05
CA SER A 262 -21.52 25.92 15.24
C SER A 262 -22.21 25.43 13.98
N VAL A 263 -21.75 24.32 13.38
CA VAL A 263 -22.31 23.78 12.13
C VAL A 263 -23.41 22.75 12.34
N PHE A 264 -23.22 21.79 13.26
CA PHE A 264 -24.13 20.65 13.44
C PHE A 264 -25.01 20.76 14.69
N GLY A 265 -24.82 21.80 15.51
CA GLY A 265 -25.55 22.02 16.76
C GLY A 265 -25.00 21.22 17.93
N ASN A 266 -25.74 21.20 19.04
CA ASN A 266 -25.30 20.61 20.32
C ASN A 266 -25.69 19.14 20.51
N SER A 267 -26.46 18.56 19.59
CA SER A 267 -27.03 17.21 19.74
C SER A 267 -26.09 16.13 19.19
N PHE A 268 -24.90 16.00 19.77
CA PHE A 268 -23.95 14.94 19.42
C PHE A 268 -23.16 14.45 20.64
N ASP A 269 -22.70 13.22 20.55
CA ASP A 269 -21.79 12.60 21.52
C ASP A 269 -20.35 12.86 21.08
N GLN A 270 -19.56 13.50 21.94
CA GLN A 270 -18.14 13.67 21.73
C GLN A 270 -17.43 12.41 22.21
N ILE A 271 -16.63 11.80 21.34
CA ILE A 271 -15.88 10.58 21.64
C ILE A 271 -14.40 10.91 21.51
N MET A 272 -13.65 10.55 22.54
CA MET A 272 -12.20 10.72 22.57
C MET A 272 -11.55 9.69 21.66
N CYS A 273 -10.76 10.16 20.70
CA CYS A 273 -10.08 9.30 19.73
C CYS A 273 -9.00 8.47 20.42
N TRP A 274 -9.16 7.15 20.42
CA TRP A 274 -8.26 6.20 21.08
C TRP A 274 -6.81 6.32 20.59
N SER A 275 -6.58 6.54 19.30
CA SER A 275 -5.20 6.65 18.76
C SER A 275 -4.48 7.87 19.31
N HIS A 276 -5.18 9.00 19.49
CA HIS A 276 -4.63 10.21 20.10
C HIS A 276 -4.39 10.04 21.59
N MET A 277 -5.35 9.44 22.29
CA MET A 277 -5.27 9.14 23.72
C MET A 277 -4.11 8.17 24.02
N LYS A 278 -4.04 7.04 23.31
CA LYS A 278 -2.96 6.05 23.36
C LYS A 278 -1.60 6.69 23.13
N ARG A 279 -1.45 7.57 22.12
CA ARG A 279 -0.19 8.27 21.86
C ARG A 279 0.23 9.16 23.04
N LYS A 280 -0.70 9.90 23.64
CA LYS A 280 -0.43 10.71 24.84
C LYS A 280 -0.04 9.84 26.04
N ILE A 281 -0.70 8.69 26.24
CA ILE A 281 -0.33 7.71 27.28
C ILE A 281 1.06 7.15 27.02
N GLU A 282 1.36 6.70 25.80
CA GLU A 282 2.65 6.13 25.41
C GLU A 282 3.80 7.14 25.56
N ASN A 283 3.52 8.45 25.47
CA ASN A 283 4.50 9.49 25.76
C ASN A 283 4.68 9.72 27.27
N ARG A 284 3.58 9.78 28.04
CA ARG A 284 3.64 10.01 29.49
C ARG A 284 4.23 8.82 30.24
N ILE A 285 3.86 7.59 29.87
CA ILE A 285 4.34 6.36 30.52
C ILE A 285 5.86 6.18 30.41
N ARG A 286 6.54 6.86 29.45
CA ARG A 286 8.01 6.86 29.37
C ARG A 286 8.70 7.47 30.59
N GLN A 287 7.96 8.26 31.38
CA GLN A 287 8.43 8.86 32.63
C GLN A 287 8.39 7.86 33.79
N VAL A 288 7.73 6.71 33.62
CA VAL A 288 7.78 5.61 34.59
C VAL A 288 9.14 4.93 34.50
N ASN A 289 9.86 4.89 35.63
CA ASN A 289 11.23 4.38 35.70
C ASN A 289 11.31 2.87 35.43
N ASP A 290 10.28 2.12 35.85
CA ASP A 290 10.21 0.68 35.66
C ASP A 290 9.53 0.34 34.32
N ARG A 291 10.32 -0.20 33.39
CA ARG A 291 9.89 -0.48 32.02
C ARG A 291 8.93 -1.66 31.93
N ASP A 292 9.02 -2.63 32.83
CA ASP A 292 8.16 -3.82 32.76
C ASP A 292 6.80 -3.51 33.39
N ILE A 293 6.79 -2.78 34.50
CA ILE A 293 5.55 -2.20 35.06
C ILE A 293 4.86 -1.28 34.03
N ALA A 294 5.62 -0.41 33.36
CA ALA A 294 5.08 0.48 32.34
C ALA A 294 4.38 -0.29 31.19
N LYS A 295 4.95 -1.41 30.75
CA LYS A 295 4.35 -2.26 29.71
C LYS A 295 3.05 -2.90 30.21
N GLU A 296 3.04 -3.43 31.44
CA GLU A 296 1.85 -4.04 32.03
C GLU A 296 0.71 -3.03 32.20
N ILE A 297 1.02 -1.82 32.66
CA ILE A 297 0.04 -0.72 32.76
C ILE A 297 -0.58 -0.43 31.38
N VAL A 298 0.25 -0.30 30.34
CA VAL A 298 -0.24 -0.03 28.98
C VAL A 298 -1.12 -1.18 28.46
N GLU A 299 -0.78 -2.43 28.78
CA GLU A 299 -1.59 -3.58 28.38
C GLU A 299 -2.94 -3.60 29.09
N ASP A 300 -2.97 -3.32 30.39
CA ASP A 300 -4.22 -3.19 31.15
C ASP A 300 -5.09 -2.04 30.58
N ILE A 301 -4.49 -0.90 30.20
CA ILE A 301 -5.23 0.21 29.58
C ILE A 301 -5.83 -0.21 28.23
N LYS A 302 -5.13 -1.03 27.43
CA LYS A 302 -5.74 -1.60 26.20
C LYS A 302 -6.91 -2.51 26.53
N MET A 303 -6.85 -3.26 27.64
CA MET A 303 -7.99 -4.07 28.07
C MET A 303 -9.19 -3.22 28.49
N LEU A 304 -8.96 -2.08 29.17
CA LEU A 304 -10.01 -1.09 29.47
C LEU A 304 -10.67 -0.55 28.19
N GLN A 305 -9.89 -0.34 27.13
CA GLN A 305 -10.41 0.15 25.84
C GLN A 305 -11.43 -0.82 25.23
N LEU A 306 -11.28 -2.11 25.48
CA LEU A 306 -12.16 -3.16 24.95
C LEU A 306 -13.46 -3.34 25.75
N CYS A 307 -13.66 -2.59 26.84
CA CYS A 307 -14.93 -2.62 27.57
C CYS A 307 -16.09 -2.29 26.62
N ASN A 308 -17.16 -3.08 26.69
CA ASN A 308 -18.31 -3.00 25.79
C ASN A 308 -19.52 -2.26 26.40
N SER A 309 -19.40 -1.74 27.61
CA SER A 309 -20.45 -0.99 28.31
C SER A 309 -19.86 -0.04 29.36
N SER A 310 -20.59 1.02 29.71
CA SER A 310 -20.18 1.98 30.75
C SER A 310 -19.99 1.31 32.10
N SER A 311 -20.92 0.45 32.51
CA SER A 311 -20.85 -0.24 33.81
C SER A 311 -19.62 -1.15 33.91
N LEU A 312 -19.27 -1.87 32.84
CA LEU A 312 -18.06 -2.68 32.80
C LEU A 312 -16.81 -1.80 32.83
N PHE A 313 -16.81 -0.68 32.11
CA PHE A 313 -15.69 0.26 32.09
C PHE A 313 -15.47 0.92 33.46
N GLU A 314 -16.53 1.36 34.14
CA GLU A 314 -16.48 1.92 35.50
C GLU A 314 -15.94 0.91 36.52
N LEU A 315 -16.39 -0.34 36.45
CA LEU A 315 -15.87 -1.40 37.31
C LEU A 315 -14.41 -1.70 36.99
N ALA A 316 -14.06 -1.83 35.71
CA ALA A 316 -12.71 -2.17 35.28
C ALA A 316 -11.70 -1.06 35.62
N THR A 317 -12.07 0.21 35.45
CA THR A 317 -11.25 1.36 35.85
C THR A 317 -11.08 1.42 37.37
N THR A 318 -12.12 1.12 38.14
CA THR A 318 -12.01 1.00 39.60
C THR A 318 -10.99 -0.08 40.00
N LEU A 319 -11.08 -1.28 39.40
CA LEU A 319 -10.15 -2.38 39.65
C LEU A 319 -8.73 -2.07 39.19
N PHE A 320 -8.58 -1.41 38.03
CA PHE A 320 -7.30 -0.92 37.51
C PHE A 320 -6.63 0.03 38.51
N MET A 321 -7.37 1.04 38.98
CA MET A 321 -6.85 2.01 39.94
C MET A 321 -6.50 1.33 41.27
N GLN A 322 -7.28 0.36 41.73
CA GLN A 322 -6.97 -0.42 42.94
C GLN A 322 -5.70 -1.26 42.76
N LYS A 323 -5.56 -2.01 41.66
CA LYS A 323 -4.38 -2.83 41.34
C LYS A 323 -3.11 -1.98 41.40
N TRP A 324 -3.11 -0.86 40.69
CA TRP A 324 -1.89 -0.07 40.53
C TRP A 324 -1.62 0.88 41.71
N LYS A 325 -2.65 1.33 42.46
CA LYS A 325 -2.46 2.05 43.75
C LYS A 325 -1.99 1.13 44.87
N TYR A 326 -2.43 -0.13 44.90
CA TYR A 326 -1.98 -1.10 45.89
C TYR A 326 -0.51 -1.50 45.65
N ASN A 327 -0.14 -1.76 44.39
CA ASN A 327 1.23 -2.13 44.01
C ASN A 327 2.27 -1.01 44.18
N THR A 328 1.85 0.24 44.40
CA THR A 328 2.73 1.42 44.48
C THR A 328 3.00 1.93 45.89
N LYS A 329 2.37 1.34 46.93
CA LYS A 329 2.34 1.90 48.29
C LYS A 329 3.69 2.20 48.95
N GLU A 330 4.83 1.68 48.46
CA GLU A 330 6.15 1.98 49.06
C GLU A 330 7.34 2.14 48.09
N LYS A 331 7.22 1.96 46.76
CA LYS A 331 8.41 1.75 45.90
C LYS A 331 8.54 2.52 44.59
N ASN A 332 7.54 3.26 44.11
CA ASN A 332 7.68 3.92 42.80
C ASN A 332 6.83 5.19 42.61
N GLN A 333 7.37 6.35 43.00
CA GLN A 333 6.72 7.66 42.81
C GLN A 333 6.32 7.90 41.36
N SER A 334 7.14 7.49 40.38
CA SER A 334 6.86 7.72 38.96
C SER A 334 5.58 7.02 38.47
N VAL A 335 5.20 5.89 39.08
CA VAL A 335 3.93 5.22 38.78
C VAL A 335 2.77 5.97 39.43
N SER A 336 2.93 6.46 40.67
CA SER A 336 1.90 7.27 41.34
C SER A 336 1.59 8.53 40.54
N ASP A 337 2.61 9.25 40.08
CA ASP A 337 2.47 10.47 39.27
C ASP A 337 1.77 10.18 37.94
N PHE A 338 2.05 9.01 37.34
CA PHE A 338 1.34 8.57 36.13
C PHE A 338 -0.13 8.25 36.42
N LEU A 339 -0.44 7.57 37.53
CA LEU A 339 -1.82 7.21 37.88
C LEU A 339 -2.67 8.43 38.21
N GLU A 340 -2.10 9.44 38.87
CA GLU A 340 -2.78 10.72 39.12
C GLU A 340 -3.10 11.43 37.80
N TYR A 341 -2.11 11.55 36.91
CA TYR A 341 -2.34 12.06 35.55
C TYR A 341 -3.42 11.26 34.80
N PHE A 342 -3.38 9.92 34.89
CA PHE A 342 -4.32 9.07 34.17
C PHE A 342 -5.75 9.24 34.69
N ASP A 343 -5.92 9.33 36.01
CA ASP A 343 -7.20 9.59 36.66
C ASP A 343 -7.78 10.95 36.24
N ASP A 344 -6.99 12.01 36.33
CA ASP A 344 -7.45 13.36 36.04
C ASP A 344 -7.74 13.59 34.56
N GLU A 345 -6.84 13.16 33.68
CA GLU A 345 -6.96 13.43 32.23
C GLU A 345 -7.94 12.48 31.54
N TRP A 346 -7.89 11.18 31.87
CA TRP A 346 -8.53 10.12 31.07
C TRP A 346 -9.70 9.41 31.74
N LEU A 347 -9.88 9.57 33.06
CA LEU A 347 -11.05 9.02 33.76
C LEU A 347 -12.04 10.13 34.17
N LYS A 348 -11.54 11.31 34.58
CA LYS A 348 -12.39 12.45 34.97
C LYS A 348 -12.69 13.39 33.82
N SER A 349 -11.65 13.82 33.09
CA SER A 349 -11.81 14.86 32.07
C SER A 349 -12.27 14.31 30.71
N ASN A 350 -11.70 13.17 30.29
CA ASN A 350 -11.98 12.59 28.98
C ASN A 350 -12.21 11.06 29.05
N PRO A 351 -13.30 10.56 29.66
CA PRO A 351 -13.55 9.11 29.84
C PRO A 351 -14.00 8.37 28.57
N ASP A 352 -14.45 9.09 27.54
CA ASP A 352 -15.18 8.53 26.40
C ASP A 352 -14.28 7.95 25.29
N TRP A 353 -13.40 7.00 25.62
CA TRP A 353 -12.41 6.40 24.67
C TRP A 353 -12.50 4.87 24.50
N TYR A 354 -13.43 4.20 25.19
CA TYR A 354 -13.62 2.74 25.13
C TYR A 354 -14.66 2.34 24.08
N GLU A 355 -14.57 1.13 23.50
CA GLU A 355 -15.46 0.67 22.40
C GLU A 355 -16.95 0.70 22.76
N GLY A 356 -17.26 0.44 24.02
CA GLY A 356 -18.61 0.36 24.56
C GLY A 356 -19.34 1.69 24.75
N ILE A 357 -18.66 2.83 24.60
CA ILE A 357 -19.30 4.15 24.79
C ILE A 357 -20.41 4.37 23.76
N ARG A 358 -20.15 3.93 22.53
CA ARG A 358 -21.10 4.01 21.44
C ARG A 358 -20.90 2.87 20.47
N LEU A 359 -21.78 1.86 20.59
CA LEU A 359 -21.83 0.75 19.66
C LEU A 359 -21.92 1.26 18.22
N TYR A 360 -21.18 0.59 17.33
CA TYR A 360 -21.09 0.88 15.90
C TYR A 360 -20.40 2.20 15.53
N THR A 361 -19.77 2.90 16.48
CA THR A 361 -18.88 4.04 16.20
C THR A 361 -17.43 3.59 16.35
N PRO A 362 -16.53 3.91 15.41
CA PRO A 362 -15.13 3.57 15.53
C PRO A 362 -14.48 4.35 16.69
N SER A 363 -13.60 3.69 17.43
CA SER A 363 -12.79 4.32 18.47
C SER A 363 -11.60 5.12 17.91
N THR A 364 -11.25 4.95 16.63
CA THR A 364 -10.10 5.61 16.00
C THR A 364 -10.43 6.18 14.62
N ASN A 365 -9.75 7.27 14.26
CA ASN A 365 -9.83 7.92 12.95
C ASN A 365 -8.48 7.85 12.18
N THR A 366 -7.87 6.66 12.09
CA THR A 366 -6.48 6.54 11.58
C THR A 366 -6.39 6.26 10.07
N ALA A 367 -7.50 5.96 9.38
CA ALA A 367 -7.46 5.48 8.01
C ALA A 367 -7.40 6.60 6.93
N PHE A 368 -7.84 7.84 7.22
CA PHE A 368 -7.81 8.96 6.26
C PHE A 368 -6.44 9.52 5.96
N LEU A 369 -5.61 9.69 6.99
CA LEU A 369 -4.35 10.44 6.89
C LEU A 369 -3.45 9.82 5.81
N THR A 370 -3.50 8.49 5.71
CA THR A 370 -2.90 7.69 4.65
C THR A 370 -3.44 8.02 3.25
N ILE A 371 -4.75 8.16 3.09
CA ILE A 371 -5.42 8.36 1.79
C ILE A 371 -5.25 9.80 1.31
N SER A 372 -5.34 10.77 2.20
CA SER A 372 -5.40 12.18 1.79
C SER A 372 -4.03 12.80 1.60
N SER A 373 -3.02 12.31 2.31
CA SER A 373 -1.65 12.66 1.95
C SER A 373 -1.23 12.05 0.60
N ASN A 374 -1.78 10.90 0.19
CA ASN A 374 -1.62 10.41 -1.19
C ASN A 374 -2.26 11.34 -2.24
N ILE A 375 -3.37 11.99 -1.93
CA ILE A 375 -4.04 12.94 -2.86
C ILE A 375 -3.24 14.24 -2.96
N VAL A 376 -2.78 14.79 -1.83
CA VAL A 376 -1.99 16.04 -1.78
C VAL A 376 -0.60 15.86 -2.40
N CYS A 377 0.08 14.73 -2.20
CA CYS A 377 1.33 14.37 -2.88
C CYS A 377 1.19 14.40 -4.41
N ASN A 378 0.12 13.82 -4.95
CA ASN A 378 -0.13 13.82 -6.38
C ASN A 378 -0.46 15.22 -6.92
N TRP A 379 -1.09 16.08 -6.10
CA TRP A 379 -1.50 17.41 -6.51
C TRP A 379 -0.42 18.48 -6.40
N SER A 380 0.50 18.34 -5.46
CA SER A 380 1.63 19.25 -5.22
C SER A 380 2.70 19.12 -6.31
N ILE A 381 3.08 17.89 -6.68
CA ILE A 381 4.09 17.61 -7.72
C ILE A 381 3.70 18.19 -9.09
N ASP A 382 2.41 18.17 -9.43
CA ASP A 382 1.89 18.63 -10.72
C ASP A 382 1.70 20.16 -10.80
N ARG A 383 1.84 20.88 -9.67
CA ARG A 383 1.47 22.30 -9.53
C ARG A 383 2.56 23.17 -8.91
N ASP A 384 3.72 22.61 -8.59
CA ASP A 384 4.89 23.33 -8.10
C ASP A 384 5.31 24.44 -9.10
N PRO A 385 5.31 25.73 -8.69
CA PRO A 385 5.68 26.89 -9.51
C PRO A 385 7.12 26.83 -10.06
N LEU A 386 8.00 26.07 -9.41
CA LEU A 386 9.39 25.86 -9.85
C LEU A 386 9.51 24.70 -10.84
N SER A 387 8.44 23.91 -11.04
CA SER A 387 8.41 22.88 -12.07
C SER A 387 8.38 23.51 -13.46
N ALA A 388 9.01 22.87 -14.44
CA ALA A 388 9.07 23.38 -15.81
C ALA A 388 7.70 23.51 -16.52
N ASN A 389 6.62 22.93 -15.97
CA ASN A 389 5.25 23.03 -16.50
C ASN A 389 4.24 23.04 -15.34
N PRO A 390 4.16 24.12 -14.56
CA PRO A 390 3.25 24.22 -13.42
C PRO A 390 1.81 24.28 -13.94
N LYS A 391 0.93 23.36 -13.50
CA LYS A 391 -0.51 23.53 -13.72
C LYS A 391 -1.01 24.64 -12.80
N GLN A 392 -1.20 25.83 -13.35
CA GLN A 392 -1.84 26.94 -12.63
C GLN A 392 -3.30 26.61 -12.34
N PHE A 393 -3.82 27.14 -11.22
CA PHE A 393 -5.25 27.08 -10.94
C PHE A 393 -6.00 27.82 -12.05
N ALA A 394 -6.95 27.16 -12.69
CA ALA A 394 -7.82 27.80 -13.65
C ALA A 394 -8.72 28.78 -12.89
N THR A 395 -8.41 30.07 -12.98
CA THR A 395 -9.23 31.16 -12.40
C THR A 395 -10.45 31.45 -13.26
N GLU A 396 -10.43 31.00 -14.51
CA GLU A 396 -11.55 31.08 -15.45
C GLU A 396 -11.68 29.75 -16.22
N PRO A 397 -12.91 29.34 -16.59
CA PRO A 397 -13.12 28.11 -17.35
C PRO A 397 -12.46 28.18 -18.73
N THR A 398 -11.40 27.40 -18.95
CA THR A 398 -10.72 27.32 -20.24
C THR A 398 -11.48 26.37 -21.17
N ILE A 399 -12.20 26.91 -22.16
CA ILE A 399 -12.81 26.11 -23.23
C ILE A 399 -11.74 25.87 -24.30
N THR A 400 -11.16 24.68 -24.31
CA THR A 400 -10.15 24.33 -25.32
C THR A 400 -10.78 24.15 -26.69
N SER A 401 -10.04 24.40 -27.78
CA SER A 401 -10.53 24.16 -29.16
C SER A 401 -10.92 22.68 -29.37
N ASP A 402 -10.24 21.74 -28.72
CA ASP A 402 -10.62 20.33 -28.70
C ASP A 402 -11.96 20.11 -27.99
N LEU A 403 -12.15 20.69 -26.80
CA LEU A 403 -13.45 20.64 -26.11
C LEU A 403 -14.53 21.29 -26.98
N TRP A 404 -14.20 22.37 -27.67
CA TRP A 404 -15.14 23.08 -28.53
C TRP A 404 -15.52 22.29 -29.78
N THR A 405 -14.53 21.64 -30.40
CA THR A 405 -14.73 20.72 -31.53
C THR A 405 -15.55 19.50 -31.11
N ARG A 406 -15.26 18.92 -29.95
CA ARG A 406 -16.03 17.79 -29.40
C ARG A 406 -17.46 18.19 -29.04
N SER A 407 -17.66 19.34 -28.43
CA SER A 407 -18.99 19.88 -28.14
C SER A 407 -19.77 20.19 -29.41
N TYR A 408 -19.11 20.72 -30.46
CA TYR A 408 -19.72 20.96 -31.77
C TYR A 408 -20.10 19.65 -32.48
N GLN A 409 -19.21 18.66 -32.48
CA GLN A 409 -19.50 17.33 -33.03
C GLN A 409 -20.61 16.62 -32.24
N TRP A 410 -20.61 16.76 -30.92
CA TRP A 410 -21.68 16.27 -30.05
C TRP A 410 -23.01 16.95 -30.37
N ALA A 411 -23.04 18.28 -30.53
CA ALA A 411 -24.24 19.03 -30.90
C ALA A 411 -24.77 18.67 -32.29
N LYS A 412 -23.87 18.32 -33.24
CA LYS A 412 -24.24 17.80 -34.57
C LYS A 412 -24.65 16.33 -34.58
N SER A 413 -24.35 15.58 -33.53
CA SER A 413 -24.69 14.15 -33.50
C SER A 413 -26.21 14.00 -33.35
N ASN A 414 -26.81 13.10 -34.15
CA ASN A 414 -28.23 12.78 -34.04
C ASN A 414 -28.50 12.08 -32.70
N LYS A 415 -28.84 12.87 -31.68
CA LYS A 415 -29.29 12.39 -30.37
C LYS A 415 -30.80 12.32 -30.36
N ASN A 416 -31.34 11.23 -29.85
CA ASN A 416 -32.77 11.11 -29.58
C ASN A 416 -33.10 11.89 -28.30
N ILE A 417 -33.86 12.96 -28.46
CA ILE A 417 -34.31 13.86 -27.38
C ILE A 417 -35.72 13.47 -26.98
N ILE A 418 -35.96 13.29 -25.69
CA ILE A 418 -37.32 13.13 -25.16
C ILE A 418 -37.80 14.50 -24.68
N CYS A 419 -38.90 14.97 -25.26
CA CYS A 419 -39.57 16.21 -24.85
C CYS A 419 -40.80 15.87 -24.02
N ILE A 420 -40.89 16.45 -22.81
CA ILE A 420 -42.07 16.33 -21.97
C ILE A 420 -42.68 17.72 -21.76
N PRO A 421 -43.93 17.93 -22.17
CA PRO A 421 -44.62 19.18 -21.88
C PRO A 421 -44.90 19.29 -20.38
N ASN A 422 -44.67 20.48 -19.84
CA ASN A 422 -45.14 20.94 -18.54
C ASN A 422 -46.02 22.17 -18.78
N ASP A 423 -46.95 22.48 -17.87
CA ASP A 423 -48.03 23.47 -18.06
C ASP A 423 -47.57 24.89 -18.42
N SER A 424 -46.28 25.20 -18.23
CA SER A 424 -45.64 26.48 -18.60
C SER A 424 -44.37 26.36 -19.44
N ALA A 425 -43.84 25.16 -19.72
CA ALA A 425 -42.59 24.98 -20.45
C ALA A 425 -42.43 23.59 -21.07
N LYS A 426 -41.63 23.48 -22.12
CA LYS A 426 -41.18 22.18 -22.66
C LYS A 426 -39.84 21.81 -22.06
N ILE A 427 -39.76 20.66 -21.40
CA ILE A 427 -38.51 20.15 -20.84
C ILE A 427 -37.94 19.10 -21.80
N TYR A 428 -36.73 19.36 -22.28
CA TYR A 428 -36.00 18.47 -23.17
C TYR A 428 -34.95 17.70 -22.39
N TYR A 429 -34.96 16.38 -22.55
CA TYR A 429 -33.99 15.47 -21.94
C TYR A 429 -33.07 14.92 -23.02
N ILE A 430 -31.76 15.14 -22.84
CA ILE A 430 -30.72 14.82 -23.81
C ILE A 430 -29.79 13.77 -23.20
N PRO A 431 -29.45 12.67 -23.92
CA PRO A 431 -28.53 11.65 -23.43
C PRO A 431 -27.11 12.22 -23.18
N ALA A 432 -26.50 11.81 -22.07
CA ALA A 432 -25.15 12.23 -21.70
C ALA A 432 -24.06 11.55 -22.57
N ARG A 433 -22.97 12.28 -22.82
CA ARG A 433 -21.74 11.78 -23.48
C ARG A 433 -22.02 11.07 -24.82
N ASP A 434 -21.57 9.83 -24.96
CA ASP A 434 -21.55 9.07 -26.22
C ASP A 434 -22.87 8.35 -26.51
N LEU A 435 -23.82 8.36 -25.56
CA LEU A 435 -25.11 7.69 -25.74
C LEU A 435 -25.94 8.41 -26.80
N ARG A 436 -26.49 7.65 -27.77
CA ARG A 436 -27.34 8.20 -28.84
C ARG A 436 -28.80 8.37 -28.40
N SER A 437 -29.25 7.58 -27.42
CA SER A 437 -30.60 7.60 -26.89
C SER A 437 -30.60 7.11 -25.43
N PHE A 438 -31.68 7.39 -24.72
CA PHE A 438 -32.01 6.79 -23.43
C PHE A 438 -33.52 6.47 -23.44
N THR A 439 -33.94 5.47 -22.67
CA THR A 439 -35.33 4.98 -22.72
C THR A 439 -36.24 5.76 -21.77
N GLN A 440 -37.56 5.66 -21.97
CA GLN A 440 -38.53 6.20 -21.03
C GLN A 440 -38.37 5.58 -19.62
N THR A 441 -37.94 4.33 -19.54
CA THR A 441 -37.61 3.64 -18.28
C THR A 441 -36.44 4.31 -17.56
N ASP A 442 -35.40 4.73 -18.30
CA ASP A 442 -34.26 5.44 -17.74
C ASP A 442 -34.68 6.83 -17.22
N LEU A 443 -35.56 7.51 -17.95
CA LEU A 443 -36.14 8.78 -17.50
C LEU A 443 -36.97 8.61 -16.22
N ASN A 444 -37.77 7.55 -16.15
CA ASN A 444 -38.59 7.24 -14.98
C ASN A 444 -37.71 6.88 -13.76
N ARG A 445 -36.53 6.28 -13.98
CA ARG A 445 -35.52 6.09 -12.92
C ARG A 445 -34.86 7.39 -12.48
N TYR A 446 -34.63 8.34 -13.38
CA TYR A 446 -34.07 9.66 -13.04
C TYR A 446 -35.06 10.57 -12.29
N ARG A 447 -36.37 10.42 -12.56
CA ARG A 447 -37.43 11.20 -11.91
C ARG A 447 -37.86 10.66 -10.55
N LYS A 448 -37.47 9.44 -10.19
CA LYS A 448 -37.59 8.90 -8.83
C LYS A 448 -36.35 9.28 -8.03
#